data_AF-A0A1H7V056-F1
#
_entry.id   AF-A0A1H7V056-F1
#
_cell.length_a   1.000
_cell.length_b   1.000
_cell.length_c   1.000
_cell.angle_alpha   90.00
_cell.angle_beta   90.00
_cell.angle_gamma   90.00
#
_symmetry.space_group_name_H-M   'P 1'
#
loop_
_entity.id
_entity.type
_entity.pdbx_description
1 polymer ?
#
loop_
_entity_poly.entity_id
_entity_poly.type
_entity_poly.pdbx_seq_one_letter_code
_entity_poly.pdbx_strand_id
1 'polypeptide(L)'
;MNYWEKVLNLNSLPINATMLALRNSITNYDDWIKVLYMDIDEVYSSCLDSTEIFLKLSETEISSMIGMGLKMRFYNVQVDSDKNGNADLSVQSGSFLWIGEAKIVNNSTKTDFEYLHGGLKQLLTRYSKGQGNAVNGSLLIYLKPNSRFTNENNFMSDWISYVQEHESSYVTHYQCTQKNTNSITDHKHPTSGNDYSVRHMPLTLHHLPEDSSGKDAKKYAERRSVYESASIGPSK
;
A
#
# COMPACT_ATOMS: atom_id res chain seq x y z
N MET A 1 22.02 36.07 27.16
CA MET A 1 20.93 35.76 26.20
C MET A 1 21.21 34.37 25.68
N ASN A 2 20.49 33.37 26.22
CA ASN A 2 20.85 31.96 26.03
C ASN A 2 20.41 31.48 24.63
N TYR A 3 21.26 30.66 24.00
CA TYR A 3 21.16 30.15 22.64
C TYR A 3 19.89 29.30 22.36
N TRP A 4 19.02 29.13 23.35
CA TRP A 4 17.82 28.30 23.33
C TRP A 4 16.51 29.09 23.16
N GLU A 5 16.54 30.43 23.15
CA GLU A 5 15.33 31.25 22.94
C GLU A 5 14.98 31.52 21.46
N LYS A 6 15.75 31.00 20.50
CA LYS A 6 15.33 30.94 19.08
C LYS A 6 14.65 29.61 18.78
N VAL A 7 13.62 29.26 19.55
CA VAL A 7 12.67 28.23 19.12
C VAL A 7 11.87 28.85 17.98
N LEU A 8 12.07 28.36 16.75
CA LEU A 8 11.26 28.73 15.60
C LEU A 8 9.78 28.61 15.99
N ASN A 9 9.06 29.73 16.02
CA ASN A 9 7.63 29.71 16.25
C ASN A 9 6.98 29.11 14.99
N LEU A 10 6.75 27.79 15.02
CA LEU A 10 6.17 27.02 13.92
C LEU A 10 4.83 27.59 13.43
N ASN A 11 4.11 28.35 14.28
CA ASN A 11 2.85 29.00 13.93
C ASN A 11 3.01 30.23 13.02
N SER A 12 4.24 30.73 12.86
CA SER A 12 4.56 31.88 11.98
C SER A 12 5.03 31.46 10.59
N LEU A 13 5.26 30.16 10.36
CA LEU A 13 5.69 29.63 9.08
C LEU A 13 4.47 29.33 8.19
N PRO A 14 4.61 29.43 6.86
CA PRO A 14 3.63 28.86 5.94
C PRO A 14 3.42 27.37 6.24
N ILE A 15 2.18 26.90 6.10
CA ILE A 15 1.80 25.53 6.52
C ILE A 15 2.73 24.45 5.94
N ASN A 16 3.19 24.62 4.71
CA ASN A 16 4.13 23.70 4.06
C ASN A 16 5.49 23.64 4.76
N ALA A 17 6.02 24.78 5.20
CA ALA A 17 7.28 24.84 5.93
C ALA A 17 7.12 24.25 7.35
N THR A 18 5.97 24.47 7.99
CA THR A 18 5.64 23.82 9.27
C THR A 18 5.57 22.30 9.13
N MET A 19 4.87 21.79 8.10
CA MET A 19 4.77 20.35 7.84
C MET A 19 6.13 19.71 7.52
N LEU A 20 6.97 20.38 6.72
CA LEU A 20 8.34 19.93 6.47
C LEU A 20 9.17 19.88 7.75
N ALA A 21 9.10 20.93 8.58
CA ALA A 21 9.82 20.97 9.86
C ALA A 21 9.35 19.86 10.82
N LEU A 22 8.04 19.62 10.91
CA LEU A 22 7.48 18.54 11.73
C LEU A 22 7.97 17.17 11.26
N ARG A 23 7.89 16.86 9.96
CA ARG A 23 8.37 15.57 9.42
C ARG A 23 9.87 15.37 9.64
N ASN A 24 10.68 16.41 9.45
CA ASN A 24 12.13 16.35 9.68
C ASN A 24 12.51 16.29 11.17
N SER A 25 11.60 16.67 12.08
CA SER A 25 11.83 16.60 13.52
C SER A 25 11.61 15.19 14.10
N ILE A 26 11.04 14.25 13.32
CA ILE A 26 10.81 12.88 13.78
C ILE A 26 12.15 12.13 13.80
N THR A 27 12.63 11.81 15.00
CA THR A 27 13.90 11.10 15.22
C THR A 27 13.74 9.64 15.59
N ASN A 28 12.50 9.15 15.73
CA ASN A 28 12.17 7.77 16.07
C ASN A 28 11.54 7.06 14.85
N TYR A 29 11.97 5.83 14.57
CA TYR A 29 11.50 5.08 13.39
C TYR A 29 10.02 4.72 13.47
N ASP A 30 9.53 4.29 14.62
CA ASP A 30 8.13 3.87 14.79
C ASP A 30 7.18 5.06 14.59
N ASP A 31 7.54 6.23 15.13
CA ASP A 31 6.76 7.45 14.93
C ASP A 31 6.82 7.92 13.47
N TRP A 32 7.97 7.76 12.81
CA TRP A 32 8.10 8.05 11.38
C TRP A 32 7.24 7.12 10.53
N ILE A 33 7.23 5.83 10.83
CA ILE A 33 6.38 4.83 10.17
C ILE A 33 4.89 5.14 10.38
N LYS A 34 4.48 5.51 11.61
CA LYS A 34 3.09 5.89 11.88
C LYS A 34 2.65 7.08 11.03
N VAL A 35 3.45 8.16 10.99
CA VAL A 35 3.12 9.35 10.20
C VAL A 35 3.14 9.04 8.70
N LEU A 36 4.14 8.28 8.23
CA LEU A 36 4.19 7.84 6.84
C LEU A 36 2.94 7.03 6.46
N TYR A 37 2.49 6.11 7.31
CA TYR A 37 1.30 5.32 7.05
C TYR A 37 0.02 6.14 7.00
N MET A 38 -0.13 7.16 7.86
CA MET A 38 -1.25 8.09 7.80
C MET A 38 -1.25 8.86 6.47
N ASP A 39 -0.09 9.39 6.06
CA ASP A 39 0.05 10.11 4.80
C ASP A 39 -0.19 9.21 3.58
N ILE A 40 0.26 7.95 3.62
CA ILE A 40 -0.05 6.96 2.58
C ILE A 40 -1.56 6.71 2.54
N ASP A 41 -2.22 6.47 3.68
CA ASP A 41 -3.66 6.20 3.71
C ASP A 41 -4.48 7.35 3.09
N GLU A 42 -4.09 8.60 3.33
CA GLU A 42 -4.72 9.77 2.71
C GLU A 42 -4.53 9.78 1.18
N VAL A 43 -3.29 9.59 0.71
CA VAL A 43 -2.98 9.54 -0.73
C VAL A 43 -3.73 8.38 -1.39
N TYR A 44 -3.69 7.21 -0.76
CA TYR A 44 -4.30 5.98 -1.25
C TYR A 44 -5.83 6.12 -1.35
N SER A 45 -6.45 6.77 -0.37
CA SER A 45 -7.90 7.02 -0.37
C SER A 45 -8.30 8.03 -1.44
N SER A 46 -7.46 9.04 -1.74
CA SER A 46 -7.75 10.01 -2.81
C SER A 46 -7.83 9.38 -4.21
N CYS A 47 -7.22 8.21 -4.41
CA CYS A 47 -7.35 7.45 -5.66
C CYS A 47 -8.80 7.05 -5.96
N LEU A 48 -9.63 6.86 -4.92
CA LEU A 48 -11.04 6.45 -5.05
C LEU A 48 -11.89 7.52 -5.75
N ASP A 49 -11.58 8.81 -5.54
CA ASP A 49 -12.29 9.93 -6.15
C ASP A 49 -12.16 9.94 -7.69
N SER A 50 -11.14 9.26 -8.21
CA SER A 50 -10.83 9.17 -9.64
C SER A 50 -10.78 7.73 -10.13
N THR A 51 -11.59 6.83 -9.54
CA THR A 51 -11.61 5.38 -9.85
C THR A 51 -11.55 5.08 -11.36
N GLU A 52 -12.30 5.81 -12.19
CA GLU A 52 -12.32 5.65 -13.66
C GLU A 52 -10.95 5.82 -14.35
N ILE A 53 -10.10 6.68 -13.79
CA ILE A 53 -8.73 6.88 -14.26
C ILE A 53 -7.87 5.71 -13.79
N PHE A 54 -7.88 5.41 -12.49
CA PHE A 54 -7.06 4.37 -11.88
C PHE A 54 -7.34 2.97 -12.42
N LEU A 55 -8.57 2.70 -12.89
CA LEU A 55 -8.90 1.45 -13.57
C LEU A 55 -8.03 1.17 -14.81
N LYS A 56 -7.56 2.22 -15.49
CA LYS A 56 -6.78 2.11 -16.73
C LYS A 56 -5.28 2.03 -16.49
N LEU A 57 -4.83 2.35 -15.28
CA LEU A 57 -3.42 2.45 -14.93
C LEU A 57 -2.82 1.09 -14.55
N SER A 58 -1.55 0.90 -14.90
CA SER A 58 -0.69 -0.21 -14.46
C SER A 58 -0.22 -0.04 -13.01
N GLU A 59 0.38 -1.09 -12.44
CA GLU A 59 0.98 -1.04 -11.09
C GLU A 59 1.96 0.13 -10.95
N THR A 60 2.88 0.27 -11.91
CA THR A 60 3.90 1.33 -11.94
C THR A 60 3.28 2.74 -12.04
N GLU A 61 2.24 2.92 -12.86
CA GLU A 61 1.55 4.21 -12.98
C GLU A 61 0.83 4.59 -11.69
N ILE A 62 0.16 3.65 -11.02
CA ILE A 62 -0.49 3.91 -9.72
C ILE A 62 0.58 4.20 -8.64
N SER A 63 1.65 3.42 -8.59
CA SER A 63 2.80 3.68 -7.69
C SER A 63 3.42 5.05 -7.93
N SER A 64 3.52 5.49 -9.19
CA SER A 64 4.00 6.83 -9.55
C SER A 64 3.07 7.93 -9.03
N MET A 65 1.76 7.75 -9.14
CA MET A 65 0.76 8.68 -8.62
C MET A 65 0.82 8.80 -7.09
N ILE A 66 0.93 7.66 -6.40
CA ILE A 66 1.10 7.63 -4.95
C ILE A 66 2.41 8.32 -4.55
N GLY A 67 3.50 7.98 -5.25
CA GLY A 67 4.80 8.58 -5.03
C GLY A 67 4.81 10.09 -5.24
N MET A 68 4.08 10.60 -6.22
CA MET A 68 3.89 12.05 -6.42
C MET A 68 3.13 12.69 -5.24
N GLY A 69 2.05 12.05 -4.76
CA GLY A 69 1.32 12.53 -3.57
C GLY A 69 2.16 12.61 -2.30
N LEU A 70 3.10 11.66 -2.13
CA LEU A 70 4.08 11.67 -1.04
C LEU A 70 5.20 12.70 -1.27
N LYS A 71 5.68 12.90 -2.50
CA LYS A 71 6.65 13.97 -2.82
C LYS A 71 6.07 15.36 -2.54
N MET A 72 4.78 15.57 -2.83
CA MET A 72 4.07 16.81 -2.48
C MET A 72 3.95 17.02 -0.96
N ARG A 73 4.13 15.95 -0.17
CA ARG A 73 4.26 15.96 1.29
C ARG A 73 5.73 16.01 1.75
N PHE A 74 6.66 16.33 0.85
CA PHE A 74 8.09 16.47 1.12
C PHE A 74 8.82 15.20 1.55
N TYR A 75 8.26 14.02 1.26
CA TYR A 75 8.99 12.77 1.41
C TYR A 75 10.05 12.62 0.31
N ASN A 76 11.20 12.05 0.67
CA ASN A 76 12.16 11.57 -0.33
C ASN A 76 11.70 10.20 -0.83
N VAL A 77 11.05 10.21 -2.00
CA VAL A 77 10.42 9.05 -2.62
C VAL A 77 11.17 8.66 -3.89
N GLN A 78 11.44 7.37 -4.02
CA GLN A 78 11.88 6.75 -5.27
C GLN A 78 10.79 5.81 -5.78
N VAL A 79 10.53 5.86 -7.08
CA VAL A 79 9.57 4.99 -7.79
C VAL A 79 10.37 4.21 -8.82
N ASP A 80 10.12 2.91 -8.94
CA ASP A 80 10.78 2.02 -9.91
C ASP A 80 12.32 2.19 -9.88
N SER A 81 12.91 2.08 -8.69
CA SER A 81 14.35 2.33 -8.50
C SER A 81 15.17 1.06 -8.47
N ASP A 82 16.26 0.99 -9.24
CA ASP A 82 17.14 -0.18 -9.41
C ASP A 82 17.97 -0.60 -8.16
N LYS A 83 17.70 -0.07 -6.96
CA LYS A 83 18.49 -0.38 -5.76
C LYS A 83 18.21 -1.80 -5.25
N ASN A 84 19.06 -2.76 -5.63
CA ASN A 84 18.95 -4.20 -5.30
C ASN A 84 17.71 -4.89 -5.94
N GLY A 85 17.26 -4.36 -7.07
CA GLY A 85 16.02 -4.73 -7.76
C GLY A 85 14.97 -3.62 -7.66
N ASN A 86 14.01 -3.62 -8.59
CA ASN A 86 13.07 -2.52 -8.77
C ASN A 86 11.94 -2.63 -7.75
N ALA A 87 12.14 -2.06 -6.57
CA ALA A 87 11.03 -1.77 -5.68
C ALA A 87 10.10 -0.76 -6.36
N ASP A 88 8.79 -1.03 -6.35
CA ASP A 88 7.81 -0.14 -6.97
C ASP A 88 7.80 1.25 -6.32
N LEU A 89 7.95 1.30 -5.00
CA LEU A 89 7.98 2.53 -4.23
C LEU A 89 8.91 2.39 -3.02
N SER A 90 9.73 3.39 -2.75
CA SER A 90 10.46 3.47 -1.48
C SER A 90 10.49 4.90 -0.94
N VAL A 91 10.48 5.02 0.37
CA VAL A 91 10.54 6.29 1.08
C VAL A 91 11.70 6.26 2.08
N GLN A 92 12.53 7.29 2.05
CA GLN A 92 13.72 7.38 2.89
C GLN A 92 13.74 8.67 3.71
N SER A 93 14.16 8.60 4.97
CA SER A 93 14.47 9.78 5.79
C SER A 93 15.70 9.49 6.65
N GLY A 94 16.85 10.04 6.27
CA GLY A 94 18.13 9.69 6.91
C GLY A 94 18.40 8.18 6.87
N SER A 95 18.43 7.54 8.04
CA SER A 95 18.61 6.09 8.18
C SER A 95 17.32 5.27 8.04
N PHE A 96 16.16 5.93 7.99
CA PHE A 96 14.86 5.28 7.93
C PHE A 96 14.52 4.91 6.50
N LEU A 97 14.03 3.70 6.31
CA LEU A 97 13.59 3.17 5.02
C LEU A 97 12.26 2.46 5.18
N TRP A 98 11.39 2.69 4.21
CA TRP A 98 10.16 1.94 4.00
C TRP A 98 10.06 1.58 2.51
N ILE A 99 9.53 0.39 2.22
CA ILE A 99 9.42 -0.15 0.87
C ILE A 99 7.98 -0.61 0.62
N GLY A 100 7.41 -0.18 -0.50
CA GLY A 100 6.12 -0.59 -1.01
C GLY A 100 6.26 -1.42 -2.28
N GLU A 101 5.56 -2.54 -2.32
CA GLU A 101 5.39 -3.38 -3.50
C GLU A 101 3.93 -3.28 -3.96
N ALA A 102 3.72 -3.03 -5.25
CA ALA A 102 2.41 -2.85 -5.84
C ALA A 102 1.96 -4.10 -6.59
N LYS A 103 0.69 -4.47 -6.44
CA LYS A 103 0.09 -5.61 -7.13
C LYS A 103 -1.35 -5.31 -7.54
N ILE A 104 -1.65 -5.48 -8.82
CA ILE A 104 -3.01 -5.48 -9.34
C ILE A 104 -3.56 -6.91 -9.24
N VAL A 105 -4.70 -7.05 -8.58
CA VAL A 105 -5.50 -8.28 -8.56
C VAL A 105 -6.60 -8.10 -9.57
N ASN A 106 -6.61 -8.97 -10.57
CA ASN A 106 -7.44 -8.79 -11.76
C ASN A 106 -8.18 -10.06 -12.19
N ASN A 107 -7.99 -11.21 -11.53
CA ASN A 107 -8.70 -12.44 -11.84
C ASN A 107 -9.25 -13.10 -10.55
N SER A 108 -9.82 -14.29 -10.69
CA SER A 108 -10.60 -14.98 -9.66
C SER A 108 -9.88 -16.18 -9.00
N THR A 109 -8.64 -16.47 -9.37
CA THR A 109 -8.00 -17.78 -9.13
C THR A 109 -6.79 -17.75 -8.19
N LYS A 110 -6.36 -18.94 -7.75
CA LYS A 110 -5.13 -19.22 -6.98
C LYS A 110 -3.90 -18.46 -7.50
N THR A 111 -3.80 -18.26 -8.81
CA THR A 111 -2.73 -17.50 -9.47
C THR A 111 -2.59 -16.08 -8.96
N ASP A 112 -3.67 -15.42 -8.54
CA ASP A 112 -3.61 -14.04 -8.03
C ASP A 112 -2.99 -14.00 -6.63
N PHE A 113 -3.31 -14.99 -5.77
CA PHE A 113 -2.65 -15.12 -4.47
C PHE A 113 -1.20 -15.57 -4.61
N GLU A 114 -0.87 -16.45 -5.56
CA GLU A 114 0.51 -16.78 -5.90
C GLU A 114 1.29 -15.54 -6.40
N TYR A 115 0.66 -14.69 -7.21
CA TYR A 115 1.22 -13.42 -7.70
C TYR A 115 1.47 -12.41 -6.57
N LEU A 116 0.47 -12.20 -5.70
CA LEU A 116 0.60 -11.38 -4.50
C LEU A 116 1.68 -11.91 -3.54
N HIS A 117 1.76 -13.23 -3.37
CA HIS A 117 2.79 -13.88 -2.57
C HIS A 117 4.18 -13.69 -3.16
N GLY A 118 4.30 -13.68 -4.48
CA GLY A 118 5.50 -13.25 -5.18
C GLY A 118 5.94 -11.85 -4.76
N GLY A 119 5.02 -10.88 -4.72
CA GLY A 119 5.29 -9.52 -4.24
C GLY A 119 5.72 -9.47 -2.77
N LEU A 120 5.01 -10.19 -1.89
CA LEU A 120 5.40 -10.33 -0.48
C LEU A 120 6.82 -10.87 -0.32
N LYS A 121 7.17 -11.91 -1.08
CA LYS A 121 8.53 -12.47 -1.09
C LYS A 121 9.58 -11.45 -1.54
N GLN A 122 9.26 -10.59 -2.50
CA GLN A 122 10.20 -9.55 -2.91
C GLN A 122 10.50 -8.56 -1.78
N LEU A 123 9.50 -8.15 -0.99
CA LEU A 123 9.72 -7.33 0.20
C LEU A 123 10.60 -8.06 1.23
N LEU A 124 10.31 -9.33 1.50
CA LEU A 124 10.98 -10.11 2.54
C LEU A 124 12.37 -10.63 2.18
N THR A 125 12.72 -10.70 0.89
CA THR A 125 13.96 -11.37 0.44
C THR A 125 14.83 -10.55 -0.49
N ARG A 126 14.24 -9.65 -1.29
CA ARG A 126 14.95 -8.94 -2.36
C ARG A 126 15.30 -7.52 -1.95
N TYR A 127 14.31 -6.75 -1.51
CA TYR A 127 14.46 -5.31 -1.30
C TYR A 127 14.87 -4.96 0.13
N SER A 128 14.28 -5.64 1.11
CA SER A 128 14.66 -5.44 2.50
C SER A 128 15.89 -6.27 2.87
N LYS A 129 16.74 -5.69 3.72
CA LYS A 129 17.72 -6.46 4.49
C LYS A 129 17.22 -6.78 5.90
N GLY A 130 16.05 -6.26 6.29
CA GLY A 130 15.42 -6.45 7.59
C GLY A 130 16.36 -6.07 8.73
N GLN A 131 17.04 -4.93 8.63
CA GLN A 131 18.07 -4.50 9.58
C GLN A 131 17.99 -3.00 9.83
N GLY A 132 18.27 -2.58 11.06
CA GLY A 132 18.18 -1.19 11.47
C GLY A 132 16.76 -0.64 11.26
N ASN A 133 16.67 0.62 10.83
CA ASN A 133 15.41 1.32 10.59
C ASN A 133 14.84 1.00 9.19
N ALA A 134 14.81 -0.27 8.83
CA ALA A 134 14.33 -0.78 7.54
C ALA A 134 13.59 -2.12 7.76
N VAL A 135 12.63 -2.11 8.70
CA VAL A 135 11.91 -3.32 9.16
C VAL A 135 10.40 -3.25 8.91
N ASN A 136 9.95 -2.27 8.12
CA ASN A 136 8.56 -2.14 7.71
C ASN A 136 8.43 -1.96 6.20
N GLY A 137 7.41 -2.56 5.61
CA GLY A 137 7.02 -2.33 4.24
C GLY A 137 5.52 -2.54 4.01
N SER A 138 5.08 -2.43 2.76
CA SER A 138 3.67 -2.68 2.44
C SER A 138 3.45 -3.33 1.09
N LEU A 139 2.40 -4.13 1.04
CA LEU A 139 1.81 -4.57 -0.21
C LEU A 139 0.64 -3.63 -0.54
N LEU A 140 0.78 -2.85 -1.61
CA LEU A 140 -0.24 -1.97 -2.16
C LEU A 140 -1.06 -2.77 -3.17
N ILE A 141 -2.30 -3.12 -2.81
CA ILE A 141 -3.10 -4.11 -3.53
C ILE A 141 -4.27 -3.44 -4.21
N TYR A 142 -4.31 -3.46 -5.53
CA TYR A 142 -5.38 -2.83 -6.32
C TYR A 142 -6.37 -3.89 -6.81
N LEU A 143 -7.57 -3.91 -6.25
CA LEU A 143 -8.63 -4.83 -6.66
C LEU A 143 -9.41 -4.20 -7.82
N LYS A 144 -9.24 -4.73 -9.03
CA LYS A 144 -9.96 -4.27 -10.22
C LYS A 144 -11.26 -5.06 -10.46
N PRO A 145 -12.22 -4.51 -11.23
CA PRO A 145 -13.56 -5.10 -11.41
C PRO A 145 -13.59 -6.51 -12.01
N ASN A 146 -12.49 -6.98 -12.59
CA ASN A 146 -12.33 -8.34 -13.10
C ASN A 146 -11.95 -9.37 -12.02
N SER A 147 -11.90 -8.96 -10.75
CA SER A 147 -11.77 -9.88 -9.63
C SER A 147 -13.13 -10.30 -9.05
N ARG A 148 -13.22 -11.50 -8.46
CA ARG A 148 -14.39 -11.94 -7.65
C ARG A 148 -14.55 -11.12 -6.37
N PHE A 149 -13.53 -10.37 -5.99
CA PHE A 149 -13.52 -9.56 -4.78
C PHE A 149 -14.11 -8.18 -5.03
N THR A 150 -15.32 -7.98 -4.52
CA THR A 150 -16.03 -6.68 -4.57
C THR A 150 -15.86 -5.85 -3.31
N ASN A 151 -15.22 -6.40 -2.27
CA ASN A 151 -14.96 -5.71 -1.03
C ASN A 151 -13.62 -6.11 -0.42
N GLU A 152 -12.99 -5.15 0.25
CA GLU A 152 -11.66 -5.28 0.85
C GLU A 152 -11.63 -6.32 1.97
N ASN A 153 -12.69 -6.41 2.78
CA ASN A 153 -12.72 -7.31 3.95
C ASN A 153 -12.67 -8.79 3.57
N ASN A 154 -13.50 -9.22 2.62
CA ASN A 154 -13.51 -10.61 2.15
C ASN A 154 -12.18 -10.96 1.47
N PHE A 155 -11.67 -10.05 0.64
CA PHE A 155 -10.36 -10.23 0.00
C PHE A 155 -9.27 -10.42 1.05
N MET A 156 -9.20 -9.53 2.04
CA MET A 156 -8.16 -9.58 3.07
C MET A 156 -8.27 -10.80 3.96
N SER A 157 -9.47 -11.27 4.28
CA SER A 157 -9.67 -12.51 5.02
C SER A 157 -9.07 -13.71 4.27
N ASP A 158 -9.39 -13.86 2.98
CA ASP A 158 -8.88 -14.93 2.14
C ASP A 158 -7.36 -14.81 1.93
N TRP A 159 -6.88 -13.59 1.67
CA TRP A 159 -5.46 -13.32 1.46
C TRP A 159 -4.61 -13.60 2.69
N ILE A 160 -5.03 -13.15 3.88
CA ILE A 160 -4.29 -13.40 5.12
C ILE A 160 -4.29 -14.89 5.47
N SER A 161 -5.38 -15.61 5.19
CA SER A 161 -5.42 -17.07 5.33
C SER A 161 -4.40 -17.74 4.41
N TYR A 162 -4.29 -17.28 3.16
CA TYR A 162 -3.28 -17.77 2.22
C TYR A 162 -1.86 -17.50 2.72
N VAL A 163 -1.55 -16.30 3.22
CA VAL A 163 -0.23 -15.94 3.76
C VAL A 163 0.14 -16.84 4.94
N GLN A 164 -0.79 -17.10 5.87
CA GLN A 164 -0.57 -17.99 7.00
C GLN A 164 -0.16 -19.41 6.58
N GLU A 165 -0.78 -19.93 5.53
CA GLU A 165 -0.55 -21.29 5.05
C GLU A 165 0.72 -21.40 4.18
N HIS A 166 1.07 -20.35 3.42
CA HIS A 166 2.07 -20.45 2.35
C HIS A 166 3.36 -19.66 2.60
N GLU A 167 3.38 -18.71 3.54
CA GLU A 167 4.57 -17.92 3.85
C GLU A 167 5.30 -18.47 5.07
N SER A 168 6.42 -19.17 4.84
CA SER A 168 7.19 -19.83 5.90
C SER A 168 7.75 -18.87 6.97
N SER A 169 7.93 -17.60 6.64
CA SER A 169 8.42 -16.59 7.59
C SER A 169 7.33 -15.98 8.47
N TYR A 170 6.05 -16.27 8.19
CA TYR A 170 4.91 -15.73 8.92
C TYR A 170 4.98 -16.07 10.42
N VAL A 171 4.71 -15.07 11.26
CA VAL A 171 4.67 -15.21 12.72
C VAL A 171 3.25 -14.96 13.24
N THR A 172 2.70 -13.81 12.92
CA THR A 172 1.37 -13.39 13.39
C THR A 172 0.78 -12.33 12.46
N HIS A 173 -0.48 -11.98 12.67
CA HIS A 173 -1.11 -10.83 12.04
C HIS A 173 -2.05 -10.12 13.01
N TYR A 174 -2.35 -8.87 12.69
CA TYR A 174 -3.32 -8.05 13.41
C TYR A 174 -4.06 -7.14 12.44
N GLN A 175 -5.29 -6.78 12.80
CA GLN A 175 -6.03 -5.77 12.08
C GLN A 175 -5.38 -4.40 12.30
N CYS A 176 -5.22 -3.62 11.24
CA CYS A 176 -4.75 -2.25 11.36
C CYS A 176 -5.83 -1.39 12.05
N THR A 177 -5.47 -0.74 13.15
CA THR A 177 -6.39 0.10 13.93
C THR A 177 -6.69 1.44 13.24
N GLN A 178 -5.76 1.94 12.41
CA GLN A 178 -5.93 3.19 11.67
C GLN A 178 -6.87 3.03 10.47
N LYS A 179 -6.84 1.86 9.81
CA LYS A 179 -7.69 1.53 8.66
C LYS A 179 -8.06 0.05 8.74
N ASN A 180 -9.28 -0.23 9.18
CA ASN A 180 -9.76 -1.59 9.48
C ASN A 180 -9.92 -2.50 8.25
N THR A 181 -9.75 -1.99 7.04
CA THR A 181 -9.67 -2.80 5.82
C THR A 181 -8.24 -3.25 5.52
N ASN A 182 -7.23 -2.75 6.23
CA ASN A 182 -5.83 -3.17 6.11
C ASN A 182 -5.48 -4.17 7.20
N SER A 183 -4.64 -5.15 6.87
CA SER A 183 -4.07 -6.09 7.84
C SER A 183 -2.55 -5.92 7.91
N ILE A 184 -1.95 -6.21 9.05
CA ILE A 184 -0.49 -6.21 9.21
C ILE A 184 -0.05 -7.62 9.56
N THR A 185 0.95 -8.14 8.86
CA THR A 185 1.58 -9.42 9.15
C THR A 185 3.00 -9.19 9.65
N ASP A 186 3.39 -9.91 10.69
CA ASP A 186 4.77 -9.93 11.17
C ASP A 186 5.46 -11.20 10.68
N HIS A 187 6.72 -11.04 10.29
CA HIS A 187 7.55 -12.08 9.72
C HIS A 187 8.92 -12.11 10.40
N LYS A 188 9.54 -13.30 10.46
CA LYS A 188 10.98 -13.41 10.67
C LYS A 188 11.70 -13.24 9.33
N HIS A 189 12.37 -12.12 9.16
CA HIS A 189 13.05 -11.78 7.91
C HIS A 189 14.08 -12.87 7.54
N PRO A 190 13.94 -13.56 6.39
CA PRO A 190 14.73 -14.75 6.06
C PRO A 190 16.25 -14.54 6.05
N THR A 191 16.73 -13.35 5.70
CA THR A 191 18.17 -13.07 5.63
C THR A 191 18.78 -12.63 6.96
N SER A 192 18.04 -11.85 7.76
CA SER A 192 18.60 -11.22 8.96
C SER A 192 18.14 -11.86 10.26
N GLY A 193 17.05 -12.63 10.23
CA GLY A 193 16.40 -13.19 11.42
C GLY A 193 15.62 -12.18 12.26
N ASN A 194 15.66 -10.89 11.91
CA ASN A 194 14.95 -9.83 12.63
C ASN A 194 13.46 -9.84 12.30
N ASP A 195 12.67 -9.18 13.13
CA ASP A 195 11.26 -8.94 12.85
C ASP A 195 11.09 -7.97 11.67
N TYR A 196 10.12 -8.28 10.81
CA TYR A 196 9.74 -7.45 9.68
C TYR A 196 8.22 -7.42 9.55
N SER A 197 7.64 -6.22 9.55
CA SER A 197 6.18 -6.05 9.49
C SER A 197 5.76 -5.57 8.10
N VAL A 198 4.77 -6.24 7.52
CA VAL A 198 4.18 -5.88 6.23
C VAL A 198 2.73 -5.45 6.42
N ARG A 199 2.43 -4.20 6.07
CA ARG A 199 1.05 -3.71 5.98
C ARG A 199 0.47 -4.07 4.61
N HIS A 200 -0.64 -4.79 4.59
CA HIS A 200 -1.38 -5.15 3.39
C HIS A 200 -2.51 -4.15 3.20
N MET A 201 -2.47 -3.42 2.09
CA MET A 201 -3.29 -2.23 1.87
C MET A 201 -4.15 -2.45 0.61
N PRO A 202 -5.36 -3.03 0.74
CA PRO A 202 -6.27 -3.15 -0.39
C PRO A 202 -6.85 -1.78 -0.78
N LEU A 203 -7.09 -1.63 -2.08
CA LEU A 203 -7.87 -0.56 -2.68
C LEU A 203 -8.86 -1.17 -3.66
N THR A 204 -10.14 -1.16 -3.31
CA THR A 204 -11.17 -1.62 -4.22
C THR A 204 -11.53 -0.54 -5.24
N LEU A 205 -11.11 -0.75 -6.49
CA LEU A 205 -11.50 0.07 -7.64
C LEU A 205 -12.79 -0.45 -8.31
N HIS A 206 -13.46 -1.43 -7.71
CA HIS A 206 -14.74 -1.95 -8.17
C HIS A 206 -15.83 -0.87 -8.06
N HIS A 207 -16.41 -0.48 -9.20
CA HIS A 207 -17.50 0.49 -9.25
C HIS A 207 -18.51 0.09 -10.33
N LEU A 208 -19.59 -0.57 -9.89
CA LEU A 208 -20.73 -1.00 -10.71
C LEU A 208 -22.06 -0.54 -10.08
N PRO A 209 -22.52 0.68 -10.36
CA PRO A 209 -23.78 1.18 -9.81
C PRO A 209 -24.99 0.34 -10.24
N GLU A 210 -25.92 0.12 -9.33
CA GLU A 210 -27.11 -0.74 -9.53
C GLU A 210 -28.43 0.04 -9.64
N ASP A 211 -28.40 1.36 -9.40
CA ASP A 211 -29.55 2.23 -9.63
C ASP A 211 -29.90 2.29 -11.12
N SER A 212 -31.12 2.70 -11.46
CA SER A 212 -31.59 2.71 -12.86
C SER A 212 -30.71 3.52 -13.81
N SER A 213 -30.12 4.62 -13.35
CA SER A 213 -29.24 5.45 -14.18
C SER A 213 -27.87 4.81 -14.40
N GLY A 214 -27.41 4.01 -13.45
CA GLY A 214 -26.14 3.29 -13.51
C GLY A 214 -26.23 1.93 -14.21
N LYS A 215 -27.26 1.14 -13.90
CA LYS A 215 -27.43 -0.23 -14.41
C LYS A 215 -27.48 -0.28 -15.93
N ASP A 216 -28.18 0.68 -16.53
CA ASP A 216 -28.42 0.73 -17.98
C ASP A 216 -27.38 1.60 -18.73
N ALA A 217 -26.44 2.22 -18.00
CA ALA A 217 -25.44 3.07 -18.62
C ALA A 217 -24.39 2.24 -19.39
N LYS A 218 -24.25 2.54 -20.69
CA LYS A 218 -23.30 1.87 -21.59
C LYS A 218 -21.87 1.82 -21.06
N LYS A 219 -21.42 2.84 -20.33
CA LYS A 219 -20.05 2.91 -19.76
C LYS A 219 -19.75 1.80 -18.73
N TYR A 220 -20.78 1.19 -18.13
CA TYR A 220 -20.64 0.10 -17.18
C TYR A 220 -20.94 -1.27 -17.79
N ALA A 221 -21.52 -1.34 -19.00
CA ALA A 221 -21.93 -2.60 -19.62
C ALA A 221 -20.76 -3.59 -19.80
N GLU A 222 -19.64 -3.11 -20.35
CA GLU A 222 -18.42 -3.91 -20.51
C GLU A 222 -17.89 -4.39 -19.15
N ARG A 223 -17.79 -3.49 -18.17
CA ARG A 223 -17.30 -3.82 -16.82
C ARG A 223 -18.18 -4.84 -16.11
N ARG A 224 -19.50 -4.74 -16.29
CA ARG A 224 -20.48 -5.65 -15.71
C ARG A 224 -20.33 -7.05 -16.33
N SER A 225 -20.18 -7.13 -17.66
CA SER A 225 -19.89 -8.39 -18.35
C SER A 225 -18.59 -9.04 -17.88
N VAL A 226 -17.53 -8.25 -17.71
CA VAL A 226 -16.23 -8.74 -17.21
C VAL A 226 -16.36 -9.25 -15.77
N TYR A 227 -17.00 -8.49 -14.88
CA TYR A 227 -17.23 -8.89 -13.50
C TYR A 227 -18.07 -10.17 -13.37
N GLU A 228 -19.15 -10.29 -14.14
CA GLU A 228 -20.00 -11.49 -14.16
C GLU A 228 -19.20 -12.71 -14.63
N SER A 229 -18.35 -12.57 -15.66
CA SER A 229 -17.49 -13.66 -16.12
C SER A 229 -16.48 -14.12 -15.06
N ALA A 230 -15.93 -13.18 -14.28
CA ALA A 230 -14.97 -13.49 -13.21
C ALA A 230 -15.63 -14.12 -11.98
N SER A 231 -16.86 -13.73 -11.68
CA SER A 231 -17.64 -14.22 -10.53
C SER A 231 -18.18 -15.65 -10.74
N ILE A 232 -18.23 -16.14 -11.99
CA ILE A 232 -18.73 -17.47 -12.35
C ILE A 232 -17.62 -18.55 -12.31
N GLY A 233 -16.33 -18.20 -12.20
CA GLY A 233 -15.22 -19.16 -12.26
C GLY A 233 -14.30 -19.22 -11.02
N PRO A 234 -13.70 -20.39 -10.74
CA PRO A 234 -14.35 -21.66 -10.46
C PRO A 234 -14.81 -21.71 -8.98
N SER A 235 -16.04 -22.17 -8.78
CA SER A 235 -16.48 -22.72 -7.51
C SER A 235 -15.81 -24.08 -7.27
N LYS A 236 -15.03 -24.15 -6.18
CA LYS A 236 -14.37 -25.32 -5.57
C LYS A 236 -13.17 -25.91 -6.30
#